data_AF-B2FS52-F1
#
_entry.id   AF-B2FS52-F1
#
_cell.length_a   1.000
_cell.length_b   1.000
_cell.length_c   1.000
_cell.angle_alpha   90.00
_cell.angle_beta   90.00
_cell.angle_gamma   90.00
#
_symmetry.space_group_name_H-M   'P 1'
#
loop_
_entity.id
_entity.type
_entity.pdbx_description
1 polymer ?
#
loop_
_entity_poly.entity_id
_entity_poly.type
_entity_poly.pdbx_seq_one_letter_code
_entity_poly.pdbx_strand_id
1 'polypeptide(L)'
;MTPAGTVQLDLPRITATLQRGVRRVAAFMSLGLNAARSATPASLELAPADTRYHFIPTNLSHEAVAHIADEFQLWILTNGVRELCAFLERYLHDLYLAAALISLSQGGRLPPDAPVPTVPTAFEHTGIGRKLELLRETFGIDAPP
;
A
#
# COMPACT_ATOMS: atom_id res chain seq x y z
N MET A 1 -21.33 38.03 -7.04
CA MET A 1 -20.92 36.84 -6.28
C MET A 1 -19.78 36.19 -7.04
N THR A 2 -18.55 36.36 -6.56
CA THR A 2 -17.37 35.75 -7.18
C THR A 2 -17.47 34.23 -7.02
N PRO A 3 -17.41 33.44 -8.11
CA PRO A 3 -17.42 31.99 -7.96
C PRO A 3 -16.14 31.60 -7.23
N ALA A 4 -16.34 30.86 -6.16
CA ALA A 4 -15.28 30.21 -5.43
C ALA A 4 -15.04 28.80 -6.00
N GLY A 5 -13.87 28.26 -5.69
CA GLY A 5 -13.22 27.20 -6.47
C GLY A 5 -14.13 26.05 -6.88
N THR A 6 -13.88 25.46 -8.04
CA THR A 6 -14.61 24.26 -8.48
C THR A 6 -13.92 23.02 -7.95
N VAL A 7 -14.69 22.09 -7.37
CA VAL A 7 -14.18 20.78 -6.95
C VAL A 7 -14.10 19.87 -8.16
N GLN A 8 -12.89 19.37 -8.44
CA GLN A 8 -12.64 18.37 -9.48
C GLN A 8 -11.99 17.16 -8.81
N LEU A 9 -12.72 16.04 -8.76
CA LEU A 9 -12.27 14.80 -8.13
C LEU A 9 -12.12 13.70 -9.18
N ASP A 10 -10.95 13.07 -9.18
CA ASP A 10 -10.66 11.90 -10.01
C ASP A 10 -10.76 10.65 -9.14
N LEU A 11 -11.99 10.21 -8.89
CA LEU A 11 -12.25 8.97 -8.14
C LEU A 11 -11.60 7.74 -8.79
N PRO A 12 -11.62 7.57 -10.13
CA PRO A 12 -10.89 6.49 -10.78
C PRO A 12 -9.40 6.45 -10.43
N ARG A 13 -8.74 7.62 -10.37
CA ARG A 13 -7.33 7.69 -9.96
C ARG A 13 -7.12 7.27 -8.50
N ILE A 14 -8.01 7.67 -7.59
CA ILE A 14 -7.95 7.25 -6.18
C ILE A 14 -8.04 5.73 -6.09
N THR A 15 -9.03 5.11 -6.73
CA THR A 15 -9.19 3.64 -6.75
C THR A 15 -8.04 2.94 -7.46
N ALA A 16 -7.48 3.53 -8.52
CA ALA A 16 -6.36 2.96 -9.27
C ALA A 16 -5.08 2.83 -8.42
N THR A 17 -4.90 3.66 -7.38
CA THR A 17 -3.79 3.52 -6.42
C THR A 17 -3.85 2.16 -5.71
N LEU A 18 -4.99 1.81 -5.12
CA LEU A 18 -5.16 0.54 -4.41
C LEU A 18 -5.03 -0.65 -5.36
N GLN A 19 -5.69 -0.59 -6.52
CA GLN A 19 -5.64 -1.68 -7.51
C GLN A 19 -4.22 -1.95 -8.01
N ARG A 20 -3.42 -0.88 -8.22
CA ARG A 20 -2.01 -1.02 -8.60
C ARG A 20 -1.21 -1.69 -7.50
N GLY A 21 -1.46 -1.32 -6.25
CA GLY A 21 -0.85 -1.96 -5.09
C GLY A 21 -1.14 -3.45 -5.01
N VAL A 22 -2.42 -3.83 -5.08
CA VAL A 22 -2.86 -5.24 -5.07
C VAL A 22 -2.18 -6.04 -6.17
N ARG A 23 -2.19 -5.54 -7.43
CA ARG A 23 -1.55 -6.23 -8.56
C ARG A 23 -0.04 -6.40 -8.36
N ARG A 24 0.64 -5.37 -7.86
CA ARG A 24 2.08 -5.40 -7.62
C ARG A 24 2.45 -6.38 -6.51
N VAL A 25 1.75 -6.32 -5.38
CA VAL A 25 1.94 -7.24 -4.25
C VAL A 25 1.71 -8.69 -4.70
N ALA A 26 0.62 -8.95 -5.43
CA ALA A 26 0.35 -10.28 -5.97
C ALA A 26 1.47 -10.77 -6.91
N ALA A 27 1.96 -9.92 -7.82
CA ALA A 27 3.04 -10.26 -8.73
C ALA A 27 4.34 -10.59 -7.99
N PHE A 28 4.74 -9.76 -7.03
CA PHE A 28 6.00 -9.93 -6.30
C PHE A 28 5.97 -11.09 -5.30
N MET A 29 4.84 -11.27 -4.60
CA MET A 29 4.66 -12.46 -3.77
C MET A 29 4.69 -13.73 -4.61
N SER A 30 4.02 -13.75 -5.77
CA SER A 30 4.06 -14.91 -6.68
C SER A 30 5.49 -15.23 -7.13
N LEU A 31 6.23 -14.23 -7.61
CA LEU A 31 7.62 -14.42 -8.02
C LEU A 31 8.52 -14.89 -6.86
N GLY A 32 8.46 -14.22 -5.72
CA GLY A 32 9.30 -14.52 -4.56
C GLY A 32 9.01 -15.88 -3.94
N LEU A 33 7.73 -16.24 -3.76
CA LEU A 33 7.34 -17.53 -3.18
C LEU A 33 7.64 -18.70 -4.11
N ASN A 34 7.47 -18.54 -5.43
CA ASN A 34 7.83 -19.57 -6.39
C ASN A 34 9.36 -19.75 -6.45
N ALA A 35 10.12 -18.65 -6.39
CA ALA A 35 11.58 -18.71 -6.29
C ALA A 35 12.01 -19.43 -5.01
N ALA A 36 11.39 -19.14 -3.87
CA ALA A 36 11.72 -19.80 -2.61
C ALA A 36 11.50 -21.33 -2.63
N ARG A 37 10.48 -21.80 -3.34
CA ARG A 37 10.19 -23.25 -3.48
C ARG A 37 11.13 -23.99 -4.43
N SER A 38 11.78 -23.28 -5.34
CA SER A 38 12.60 -23.87 -6.42
C SER A 38 14.09 -23.54 -6.31
N ALA A 39 14.47 -22.58 -5.45
CA ALA A 39 15.84 -22.17 -5.28
C ALA A 39 16.65 -23.23 -4.51
N THR A 40 17.75 -23.65 -5.11
CA THR A 40 18.88 -24.25 -4.39
C THR A 40 19.84 -23.10 -4.04
N PRO A 41 20.08 -22.78 -2.75
CA PRO A 41 20.92 -21.66 -2.31
C PRO A 41 22.40 -21.78 -2.62
N ALA A 42 22.80 -22.66 -3.56
CA ALA A 42 24.19 -23.01 -3.84
C ALA A 42 25.07 -21.79 -4.17
N SER A 43 24.45 -20.70 -4.66
CA SER A 43 25.00 -19.35 -4.57
C SER A 43 23.91 -18.34 -4.94
N LEU A 44 23.40 -17.57 -3.96
CA LEU A 44 22.62 -16.37 -4.29
C LEU A 44 23.60 -15.32 -4.81
N GLU A 45 23.91 -15.40 -6.11
CA GLU A 45 24.69 -14.37 -6.79
C GLU A 45 23.76 -13.24 -7.22
N LEU A 46 24.14 -12.00 -6.91
CA LEU A 46 23.50 -10.86 -7.56
C LEU A 46 23.84 -10.92 -9.06
N ALA A 47 22.80 -10.92 -9.92
CA ALA A 47 22.95 -10.90 -11.36
C ALA A 47 23.89 -9.77 -11.82
N PRO A 48 24.60 -9.97 -12.94
CA PRO A 48 26.05 -9.85 -13.01
C PRO A 48 26.53 -8.47 -12.58
N ALA A 49 27.09 -8.39 -11.37
CA ALA A 49 27.99 -7.31 -11.00
C ALA A 49 29.41 -7.76 -11.33
N ASP A 50 30.27 -6.84 -11.80
CA ASP A 50 31.70 -7.09 -12.06
C ASP A 50 32.47 -7.63 -10.83
N THR A 51 31.82 -7.60 -9.65
CA THR A 51 32.28 -8.20 -8.41
C THR A 51 31.26 -9.22 -7.91
N ARG A 52 31.68 -10.49 -7.79
CA ARG A 52 30.87 -11.55 -7.18
C ARG A 52 31.12 -11.57 -5.69
N TYR A 53 30.09 -11.27 -4.90
CA TYR A 53 30.12 -11.44 -3.45
C TYR A 53 29.44 -12.75 -3.09
N HIS A 54 30.19 -13.64 -2.44
CA HIS A 54 29.65 -14.87 -1.86
C HIS A 54 29.30 -14.61 -0.39
N PHE A 55 28.05 -14.23 -0.13
CA PHE A 55 27.56 -14.00 1.24
C PHE A 55 27.11 -15.28 1.95
N ILE A 56 26.87 -16.36 1.19
CA ILE A 56 26.41 -17.64 1.70
C ILE A 56 27.54 -18.68 1.53
N PRO A 57 27.84 -19.48 2.57
CA PRO A 57 28.79 -20.59 2.45
C PRO A 57 28.40 -21.54 1.32
N THR A 58 29.37 -22.00 0.54
CA THR A 58 29.11 -22.88 -0.62
C THR A 58 28.83 -24.33 -0.24
N ASN A 59 28.92 -24.69 1.04
CA ASN A 59 28.83 -26.04 1.58
C ASN A 59 27.74 -26.17 2.66
N LEU A 60 26.55 -25.58 2.42
CA LEU A 60 25.42 -25.72 3.33
C LEU A 60 24.86 -27.16 3.32
N SER A 61 24.40 -27.61 4.49
CA SER A 61 23.60 -28.84 4.59
C SER A 61 22.23 -28.64 3.93
N HIS A 62 21.58 -29.75 3.54
CA HIS A 62 20.19 -29.71 3.03
C HIS A 62 19.22 -29.05 4.03
N GLU A 63 19.42 -29.27 5.32
CA GLU A 63 18.61 -28.66 6.38
C GLU A 63 18.78 -27.14 6.43
N ALA A 64 20.02 -26.64 6.36
CA ALA A 64 20.28 -25.20 6.35
C ALA A 64 19.69 -24.52 5.11
N VAL A 65 19.76 -25.20 3.95
CA VAL A 65 19.13 -24.74 2.71
C VAL A 65 17.61 -24.62 2.85
N ALA A 66 16.95 -25.66 3.41
CA ALA A 66 15.51 -25.65 3.62
C ALA A 66 15.09 -24.53 4.58
N HIS A 67 15.84 -24.35 5.67
CA HIS A 67 15.57 -23.30 6.64
C HIS A 67 15.66 -21.88 6.02
N ILE A 68 16.69 -21.61 5.22
CA ILE A 68 16.83 -20.33 4.50
C ILE A 68 15.64 -20.10 3.55
N ALA A 69 15.18 -21.14 2.85
CA ALA A 69 14.02 -21.03 1.97
C ALA A 69 12.73 -20.70 2.74
N ASP A 70 12.55 -21.26 3.94
CA ASP A 70 11.41 -20.96 4.81
C ASP A 70 11.46 -19.52 5.33
N GLU A 71 12.62 -19.05 5.79
CA GLU A 71 12.82 -17.65 6.22
C GLU A 71 12.57 -16.67 5.06
N PHE A 72 13.05 -17.00 3.86
CA PHE A 72 12.81 -16.18 2.67
C PHE A 72 11.33 -16.13 2.29
N GLN A 73 10.60 -17.24 2.39
CA GLN A 73 9.13 -17.24 2.18
C GLN A 73 8.43 -16.31 3.17
N LEU A 74 8.75 -16.42 4.46
CA LEU A 74 8.19 -15.57 5.49
C LEU A 74 8.50 -14.09 5.20
N TRP A 75 9.74 -13.78 4.83
CA TRP A 75 10.16 -12.44 4.48
C TRP A 75 9.37 -11.87 3.30
N ILE A 76 9.15 -12.65 2.23
CA ILE A 76 8.33 -12.24 1.08
C ILE A 76 6.88 -11.97 1.50
N LEU A 77 6.28 -12.86 2.32
CA LEU A 77 4.92 -12.68 2.82
C LEU A 77 4.77 -11.40 3.63
N THR A 78 5.66 -11.18 4.60
CA THR A 78 5.63 -9.99 5.47
C THR A 78 5.80 -8.71 4.66
N ASN A 79 6.70 -8.70 3.67
CA ASN A 79 6.88 -7.55 2.79
C ASN A 79 5.63 -7.28 1.93
N GLY A 80 5.01 -8.32 1.38
CA GLY A 80 3.78 -8.19 0.60
C GLY A 80 2.64 -7.58 1.42
N VAL A 81 2.43 -8.05 2.65
CA VAL A 81 1.42 -7.49 3.57
C VAL A 81 1.73 -6.04 3.92
N ARG A 82 2.98 -5.71 4.25
CA ARG A 82 3.40 -4.34 4.55
C ARG A 82 3.13 -3.39 3.39
N GLU A 83 3.48 -3.80 2.18
CA GLU A 83 3.26 -2.99 0.97
C GLU A 83 1.76 -2.81 0.68
N LEU A 84 0.95 -3.87 0.87
CA LEU A 84 -0.51 -3.76 0.73
C LEU A 84 -1.10 -2.76 1.73
N CYS A 85 -0.67 -2.80 2.99
CA CYS A 85 -1.09 -1.83 4.00
C CYS A 85 -0.74 -0.40 3.59
N ALA A 86 0.48 -0.16 3.06
CA ALA A 86 0.88 1.16 2.61
C ALA A 86 0.01 1.69 1.46
N PHE A 87 -0.34 0.85 0.49
CA PHE A 87 -1.28 1.23 -0.58
C PHE A 87 -2.69 1.51 -0.06
N LEU A 88 -3.16 0.70 0.90
CA LEU A 88 -4.47 0.91 1.52
C LEU A 88 -4.51 2.20 2.35
N GLU A 89 -3.48 2.48 3.13
CA GLU A 89 -3.36 3.74 3.87
C GLU A 89 -3.38 4.96 2.95
N ARG A 90 -2.65 4.89 1.82
CA ARG A 90 -2.67 5.96 0.83
C ARG A 90 -4.06 6.15 0.22
N TYR A 91 -4.71 5.05 -0.15
CA TYR A 91 -6.08 5.07 -0.68
C TYR A 91 -7.06 5.71 0.31
N LEU A 92 -7.03 5.31 1.58
CA LEU A 92 -7.92 5.85 2.62
C LEU A 92 -7.66 7.34 2.89
N HIS A 93 -6.39 7.76 2.84
CA HIS A 93 -6.02 9.17 2.95
C HIS A 93 -6.61 10.00 1.80
N ASP A 94 -6.43 9.56 0.56
CA ASP A 94 -6.96 10.26 -0.62
C ASP A 94 -8.49 10.26 -0.62
N LEU A 95 -9.12 9.16 -0.18
CA LEU A 95 -10.57 9.05 -0.02
C LEU A 95 -11.11 10.02 1.05
N TYR A 96 -10.43 10.15 2.18
CA TYR A 96 -10.80 11.10 3.24
C TYR A 96 -10.81 12.54 2.70
N LEU A 97 -9.74 12.95 2.01
CA LEU A 97 -9.64 14.29 1.44
C LEU A 97 -10.73 14.54 0.40
N ALA A 98 -11.03 13.56 -0.46
CA ALA A 98 -12.11 13.65 -1.42
C ALA A 98 -13.48 13.83 -0.74
N ALA A 99 -13.77 13.03 0.30
CA ALA A 99 -15.00 13.13 1.08
C ALA A 99 -15.13 14.48 1.79
N ALA A 100 -14.05 14.98 2.38
CA ALA A 100 -14.01 16.28 3.03
C ALA A 100 -14.30 17.42 2.03
N LEU A 101 -13.68 17.39 0.84
CA LEU A 101 -13.97 18.38 -0.22
C LEU A 101 -15.43 18.32 -0.68
N ILE A 102 -16.01 17.12 -0.83
CA ILE A 102 -17.42 16.96 -1.17
C ILE A 102 -18.31 17.58 -0.09
N SER A 103 -18.03 17.29 1.19
CA SER A 103 -18.83 17.81 2.32
C SER A 103 -18.81 19.34 2.45
N LEU A 104 -17.72 19.99 2.02
CA LEU A 104 -17.59 21.45 2.01
C LEU A 104 -18.19 22.08 0.74
N SER A 105 -18.46 21.28 -0.29
CA SER A 105 -18.95 21.78 -1.57
C SER A 105 -20.48 21.89 -1.60
N GLN A 106 -20.97 22.90 -2.32
CA GLN A 106 -22.39 23.07 -2.64
C GLN A 106 -22.57 22.94 -4.15
N GLY A 107 -23.06 21.79 -4.61
CA GLY A 107 -23.19 21.50 -6.04
C GLY A 107 -21.85 21.50 -6.80
N GLY A 108 -20.77 21.02 -6.15
CA GLY A 108 -19.43 20.97 -6.73
C GLY A 108 -18.66 22.29 -6.70
N ARG A 109 -19.19 23.33 -6.04
CA ARG A 109 -18.51 24.62 -5.85
C ARG A 109 -18.16 24.80 -4.37
N LEU A 110 -16.96 25.29 -4.11
CA LEU A 110 -16.54 25.71 -2.77
C LEU A 110 -16.94 27.17 -2.54
N PRO A 111 -17.29 27.56 -1.30
CA PRO A 111 -17.34 28.96 -0.88
C PRO A 111 -15.97 29.68 -0.94
N PRO A 112 -15.91 31.03 -1.06
CA PRO A 112 -14.65 31.77 -1.19
C PRO A 112 -13.73 31.64 0.04
N ASP A 113 -14.34 31.42 1.19
CA ASP A 113 -13.76 31.28 2.52
C ASP A 113 -13.71 29.82 2.99
N ALA A 114 -14.01 28.86 2.10
CA ALA A 114 -13.96 27.45 2.45
C ALA A 114 -12.53 27.04 2.86
N PRO A 115 -12.36 26.37 4.01
CA PRO A 115 -11.04 25.90 4.43
C PRO A 115 -10.55 24.81 3.47
N VAL A 116 -9.24 24.76 3.26
CA VAL A 116 -8.62 23.61 2.59
C VAL A 116 -8.68 22.43 3.57
N PRO A 117 -9.38 21.33 3.22
CA PRO A 117 -9.47 20.20 4.13
C PRO A 117 -8.11 19.54 4.30
N THR A 118 -7.79 19.21 5.54
CA THR A 118 -6.60 18.46 5.92
C THR A 118 -7.02 17.13 6.55
N VAL A 119 -6.17 16.12 6.44
CA VAL A 119 -6.40 14.87 7.17
C VAL A 119 -6.10 15.09 8.65
N PRO A 120 -7.02 14.78 9.58
CA PRO A 120 -6.76 14.92 11.01
C PRO A 120 -5.61 14.03 11.46
N THR A 121 -4.82 14.46 12.42
CA THR A 121 -3.72 13.65 13.00
C THR A 121 -4.23 12.30 13.55
N ALA A 122 -5.45 12.28 14.10
CA ALA A 122 -6.12 11.06 14.54
C ALA A 122 -6.40 10.07 13.40
N PHE A 123 -6.51 10.54 12.16
CA PHE A 123 -6.66 9.69 10.98
C PHE A 123 -5.30 9.25 10.43
N GLU A 124 -4.26 10.09 10.53
CA GLU A 124 -2.92 9.74 10.04
C GLU A 124 -2.27 8.64 10.89
N HIS A 125 -2.31 8.78 12.21
CA HIS A 125 -1.56 7.95 13.17
C HIS A 125 -2.35 6.77 13.76
N THR A 126 -3.42 6.35 13.09
CA THR A 126 -4.21 5.19 13.53
C THR A 126 -4.15 4.04 12.52
N GLY A 127 -4.48 2.83 12.99
CA GLY A 127 -4.56 1.66 12.12
C GLY A 127 -5.76 1.71 11.16
N ILE A 128 -5.71 0.91 10.09
CA ILE A 128 -6.73 0.83 9.04
C ILE A 128 -8.15 0.70 9.61
N GLY A 129 -8.37 -0.14 10.62
CA GLY A 129 -9.68 -0.32 11.25
C GLY A 129 -10.26 1.00 11.77
N ARG A 130 -9.47 1.78 12.52
CA ARG A 130 -9.92 3.08 13.03
C ARG A 130 -10.12 4.11 11.90
N LYS A 131 -9.31 4.06 10.83
CA LYS A 131 -9.52 4.93 9.65
C LYS A 131 -10.88 4.65 8.99
N LEU A 132 -11.27 3.39 8.85
CA LEU A 132 -12.58 3.00 8.32
C LEU A 132 -13.72 3.49 9.23
N GLU A 133 -13.57 3.34 10.55
CA GLU A 133 -14.54 3.87 11.51
C GLU A 133 -14.68 5.40 11.40
N LEU A 134 -13.56 6.13 11.29
CA LEU A 134 -13.56 7.58 11.15
C LEU A 134 -14.23 8.03 9.84
N LEU A 135 -14.01 7.32 8.73
CA LEU A 135 -14.71 7.60 7.46
C LEU A 135 -16.22 7.41 7.60
N ARG A 136 -16.65 6.35 8.29
CA ARG A 136 -18.06 6.10 8.59
C ARG A 136 -18.65 7.17 9.51
N GLU A 137 -17.99 7.47 10.63
CA GLU A 137 -18.43 8.46 11.62
C GLU A 137 -18.53 9.87 11.02
N THR A 138 -17.56 10.25 10.18
CA THR A 138 -17.46 11.63 9.65
C THR A 138 -18.29 11.84 8.39
N PHE A 139 -18.35 10.84 7.49
CA PHE A 139 -18.92 10.99 6.15
C PHE A 139 -20.00 9.96 5.81
N GLY A 140 -20.29 9.00 6.69
CA GLY A 140 -21.23 7.90 6.39
C GLY A 140 -20.74 6.94 5.32
N ILE A 141 -19.42 6.84 5.10
CA ILE A 141 -18.82 5.94 4.12
C ILE A 141 -18.53 4.59 4.79
N ASP A 142 -19.28 3.56 4.38
CA ASP A 142 -19.08 2.19 4.84
C ASP A 142 -18.13 1.39 3.94
N ALA A 143 -17.46 0.40 4.54
CA ALA A 143 -16.78 -0.62 3.76
C ALA A 143 -17.83 -1.45 3.00
N PRO A 144 -17.53 -1.87 1.75
CA PRO A 144 -18.40 -2.82 1.06
C PRO A 144 -18.52 -4.12 1.89
N PRO A 145 -19.68 -4.80 1.80
CA PRO A 145 -19.96 -6.03 2.55
C PRO A 145 -19.01 -7.19 2.21
#